data_AF-A0A2U3KRT4-F1
#
_entry.id   AF-A0A2U3KRT4-F1
#
_cell.length_a   1.000
_cell.length_b   1.000
_cell.length_c   1.000
_cell.angle_alpha   90.00
_cell.angle_beta   90.00
_cell.angle_gamma   90.00
#
_symmetry.space_group_name_H-M   'P 1'
#
loop_
_entity.id
_entity.type
_entity.pdbx_description
1 polymer ?
#
loop_
_entity_poly.entity_id
_entity_poly.type
_entity_poly.pdbx_seq_one_letter_code
_entity_poly.pdbx_strand_id
1 'polypeptide(L)' 'MDKTKIFEWIGFVICISAMWVYGMIRDNGHYDTIWLYVSFSVMLIGGIITIIAFLIRKKAGQS' A
#
# COMPACT_ATOMS: atom_id res chain seq x y z
N MET A 1 -18.96 11.28 -10.03
CA MET A 1 -17.77 10.62 -9.44
C MET A 1 -18.21 10.02 -8.12
N ASP A 2 -18.57 8.74 -8.11
CA ASP A 2 -19.16 8.07 -6.96
C ASP A 2 -18.26 8.21 -5.73
N LYS A 3 -18.84 8.60 -4.60
CA LYS A 3 -18.14 8.83 -3.32
C LYS A 3 -17.23 7.65 -2.93
N THR A 4 -17.57 6.44 -3.35
CA THR A 4 -16.79 5.20 -3.19
C THR A 4 -15.40 5.27 -3.85
N LYS A 5 -15.27 5.89 -5.03
CA LYS A 5 -13.98 6.04 -5.74
C LYS A 5 -13.02 6.99 -5.02
N ILE A 6 -13.55 7.97 -4.29
CA ILE A 6 -12.75 8.94 -3.52
C ILE A 6 -12.13 8.27 -2.30
N PHE A 7 -12.90 7.48 -1.56
CA PHE A 7 -12.37 6.70 -0.42
C PHE A 7 -11.30 5.69 -0.86
N GLU A 8 -11.46 5.07 -2.02
CA GLU A 8 -10.49 4.13 -2.59
C GLU A 8 -9.16 4.82 -2.94
N TRP A 9 -9.22 6.00 -3.54
CA TRP A 9 -8.05 6.83 -3.84
C TRP A 9 -7.36 7.35 -2.58
N ILE A 10 -8.11 7.78 -1.57
CA ILE A 10 -7.55 8.22 -0.29
C ILE A 10 -6.83 7.06 0.40
N GLY A 11 -7.44 5.87 0.45
CA GLY A 11 -6.81 4.67 1.01
C GLY A 11 -5.53 4.29 0.27
N PHE A 12 -5.54 4.40 -1.06
CA PHE A 12 -4.36 4.15 -1.90
C PHE A 12 -3.20 5.13 -1.59
N VAL A 13 -3.51 6.42 -1.50
CA VAL A 13 -2.51 7.46 -1.15
C VAL A 13 -1.94 7.22 0.25
N ILE A 14 -2.76 6.87 1.23
CA ILE A 14 -2.31 6.55 2.59
C ILE A 14 -1.37 5.34 2.59
N CYS A 15 -1.71 4.27 1.85
CA CYS A 15 -0.85 3.09 1.72
C CYS A 15 0.52 3.44 1.11
N ILE A 16 0.55 4.19 0.01
CA ILE A 16 1.82 4.62 -0.61
C ILE A 16 2.64 5.50 0.33
N SER A 17 1.99 6.44 1.01
CA SER A 17 2.65 7.33 1.98
C SER A 17 3.28 6.54 3.12
N ALA A 18 2.56 5.54 3.65
CA ALA A 18 3.07 4.66 4.69
C ALA A 18 4.28 3.84 4.20
N MET A 19 4.25 3.33 2.97
CA MET A 19 5.39 2.62 2.36
C MET A 19 6.61 3.51 2.21
N TRP A 20 6.42 4.75 1.77
CA TRP A 20 7.50 5.72 1.63
C TRP A 20 8.12 6.06 2.98
N VAL A 21 7.30 6.46 3.96
CA VAL A 21 7.77 6.83 5.30
C VAL A 21 8.49 5.66 5.96
N TYR A 22 7.96 4.44 5.84
CA TYR A 22 8.61 3.24 6.37
C TYR A 22 9.95 2.96 5.70
N GLY A 23 10.06 3.15 4.38
CA GLY A 23 11.31 3.05 3.64
C GLY A 23 12.35 4.08 4.08
N MET A 24 11.95 5.33 4.30
CA MET A 24 12.84 6.39 4.79
C MET A 24 13.29 6.17 6.23
N ILE A 25 12.42 5.65 7.10
CA ILE A 25 12.77 5.29 8.48
C ILE A 25 13.80 4.16 8.48
N ARG A 26 13.68 3.19 7.55
CA ARG A 26 14.63 2.10 7.37
C ARG A 26 15.99 2.59 6.86
N ASP A 27 16.01 3.55 5.93
CA ASP A 27 17.26 4.09 5.36
C ASP A 27 18.05 4.93 6.39
N ASN A 28 17.35 5.57 7.34
CA ASN A 28 17.94 6.39 8.42
C ASN A 28 18.52 5.61 9.61
N GLY A 29 18.76 4.30 9.47
CA GLY A 29 19.87 3.68 10.19
C GLY A 29 19.64 3.17 11.61
N HIS A 30 18.49 2.57 11.91
CA HIS A 30 18.40 1.69 13.08
C HIS A 30 17.69 0.38 12.73
N TYR A 31 18.12 -0.71 13.38
CA TYR A 31 17.47 -2.03 13.47
C TYR A 31 17.85 -3.07 12.40
N ASP A 32 18.89 -3.85 12.75
CA ASP A 32 19.30 -5.13 12.15
C ASP A 32 18.31 -6.28 12.46
N THR A 33 17.02 -5.94 12.59
CA THR A 33 16.01 -6.86 13.11
C THR A 33 15.21 -7.44 11.95
N ILE A 34 15.30 -8.76 11.75
CA ILE A 34 14.50 -9.55 10.81
C ILE A 34 13.02 -9.14 10.81
N TRP A 35 12.51 -8.73 11.97
CA TRP A 35 11.16 -8.21 12.17
C TRP A 35 10.77 -7.02 11.28
N LEU A 36 11.72 -6.13 10.99
CA LEU A 36 11.52 -4.93 10.17
C LEU A 36 11.47 -5.29 8.68
N TYR A 37 12.26 -6.28 8.27
CA TYR A 37 12.19 -6.89 6.93
C TYR A 37 10.89 -7.65 6.69
N VAL A 38 10.43 -8.42 7.68
CA VAL A 38 9.15 -9.14 7.61
C VAL A 38 7.99 -8.14 7.56
N SER A 39 8.01 -7.11 8.41
CA SER A 39 6.99 -6.05 8.41
C SER A 39 6.94 -5.30 7.08
N PHE A 40 8.09 -4.94 6.50
CA PHE A 40 8.15 -4.34 5.17
C PHE A 40 7.58 -5.26 4.09
N SER A 41 7.95 -6.55 4.11
CA SER A 41 7.48 -7.53 3.13
C SER A 41 5.97 -7.73 3.21
N VAL A 42 5.41 -7.84 4.42
CA VAL A 42 3.96 -7.94 4.63
C VAL A 42 3.25 -6.69 4.14
N MET A 43 3.82 -5.50 4.39
CA MET A 43 3.24 -4.24 3.92
C MET A 43 3.29 -4.11 2.39
N LEU A 44 4.36 -4.59 1.76
CA LEU A 44 4.50 -4.68 0.30
C LEU A 44 3.47 -5.61 -0.32
N ILE A 45 3.33 -6.82 0.22
CA ILE A 45 2.36 -7.80 -0.24
C ILE A 45 0.94 -7.24 -0.08
N GLY A 46 0.64 -6.61 1.07
CA GLY A 46 -0.64 -5.94 1.31
C GLY A 46 -0.95 -4.86 0.27
N GLY A 47 0.00 -3.97 -0.01
CA GLY A 47 -0.15 -2.93 -1.03
C GLY A 47 -0.39 -3.51 -2.43
N ILE A 48 0.34 -4.56 -2.82
CA ILE A 48 0.15 -5.24 -4.10
C ILE A 48 -1.26 -5.86 -4.20
N ILE A 49 -1.74 -6.53 -3.16
CA ILE A 49 -3.09 -7.10 -3.12
C ILE A 49 -4.16 -6.01 -3.28
N THR A 50 -3.99 -4.85 -2.61
CA THR A 50 -4.92 -3.72 -2.74
C THR A 50 -4.92 -3.16 -4.16
N ILE A 51 -3.76 -3.03 -4.80
CA ILE A 51 -3.64 -2.59 -6.21
C ILE A 51 -4.34 -3.57 -7.15
N ILE A 52 -4.08 -4.87 -6.98
CA ILE A 52 -4.71 -5.92 -7.81
C ILE A 52 -6.23 -5.88 -7.62
N ALA A 53 -6.72 -5.79 -6.38
CA ALA A 53 -8.15 -5.68 -6.08
C ALA A 53 -8.77 -4.43 -6.73
N PHE A 54 -8.08 -3.29 -6.71
CA PHE A 54 -8.51 -2.07 -7.37
C PHE A 54 -8.60 -2.25 -8.90
N LEU A 55 -7.60 -2.86 -9.52
CA LEU A 55 -7.59 -3.13 -10.96
C LEU A 55 -8.72 -4.09 -11.38
N ILE A 56 -8.97 -5.14 -10.58
CA ILE A 56 -10.07 -6.08 -10.82
C ILE A 56 -11.42 -5.35 -10.72
N ARG A 57 -11.64 -4.55 -9.66
CA ARG A 57 -12.87 -3.75 -9.50
C ARG A 57 -13.06 -2.74 -10.63
N LYS A 58 -11.99 -2.06 -11.05
CA LYS A 58 -12.00 -1.14 -12.18
C LYS A 58 -12.38 -1.86 -13.48
N LYS A 59 -11.87 -3.06 -13.72
CA LYS A 59 -12.19 -3.85 -14.91
C LYS A 59 -13.63 -4.40 -14.87
N ALA A 60 -14.10 -4.83 -13.70
CA ALA A 60 -15.46 -5.32 -13.50
C ALA A 60 -16.53 -4.23 -13.63
N GLY A 61 -16.25 -3.00 -13.18
CA GLY A 61 -17.16 -1.85 -13.33
C GLY A 61 -17.14 -1.19 -14.72
N GLN A 62 -16.39 -1.73 -15.68
CA GLN A 62 -16.38 -1.29 -17.07
C GLN A 62 -17.09 -2.27 -18.04
N SER A 63 -17.65 -3.38 -17.53
CA SER A 63 -18.53 -4.28 -18.27
C SER A 63 -19.99 -4.06 -17.89
#